data_AF-A0A060C1H3-F1
#
_entry.id   AF-A0A060C1H3-F1
#
_cell.length_a   1.000
_cell.length_b   1.000
_cell.length_c   1.000
_cell.angle_alpha   90.00
_cell.angle_beta   90.00
_cell.angle_gamma   90.00
#
_symmetry.space_group_name_H-M   'P 1'
#
loop_
_entity.id
_entity.type
_entity.pdbx_description
1 polymer ?
#
loop_
_entity_poly.entity_id
_entity_poly.type
_entity_poly.pdbx_seq_one_letter_code
_entity_poly.pdbx_strand_id
1 'polypeptide(L)' 'FNLRRAAQLLRDMKQQSPEQYARVVRDHTLNEDEILEWEQCAERMYIPYDETFGIHPQDEHFLEREM' A
#
# COMPACT_ATOMS: atom_id res chain seq x y z
N PHE A 1 1.40 4.13 0.76
CA PHE A 1 0.05 4.67 1.07
C PHE A 1 -1.06 4.01 0.23
N ASN A 2 -0.97 4.01 -1.11
CA ASN A 2 -2.05 3.53 -1.99
C ASN A 2 -2.46 2.07 -1.75
N LEU A 3 -1.49 1.16 -1.64
CA LEU A 3 -1.75 -0.28 -1.42
C LEU A 3 -2.50 -0.54 -0.10
N ARG A 4 -2.02 0.04 1.01
CA ARG A 4 -2.68 -0.06 2.33
C ARG A 4 -4.14 0.40 2.26
N ARG A 5 -4.40 1.52 1.59
CA ARG A 5 -5.75 2.09 1.51
C ARG A 5 -6.68 1.26 0.62
N ALA A 6 -6.17 0.73 -0.49
CA ALA A 6 -6.92 -0.17 -1.35
C ALA A 6 -7.30 -1.46 -0.62
N ALA A 7 -6.35 -2.08 0.08
CA ALA A 7 -6.61 -3.29 0.86
C ALA A 7 -7.63 -3.04 1.99
N GLN A 8 -7.46 -1.97 2.77
CA GLN A 8 -8.39 -1.62 3.84
C GLN A 8 -9.81 -1.39 3.32
N LEU A 9 -9.96 -0.64 2.22
CA LEU A 9 -11.26 -0.40 1.60
C LEU A 9 -11.95 -1.70 1.17
N LEU A 10 -11.20 -2.64 0.61
CA LEU A 10 -11.73 -3.95 0.20
C LEU A 10 -12.13 -4.81 1.41
N ARG A 11 -11.38 -4.75 2.53
CA ARG A 11 -11.74 -5.42 3.79
C ARG A 11 -13.01 -4.84 4.40
N ASP A 12 -13.11 -3.53 4.48
CA ASP A 12 -14.26 -2.83 5.03
C ASP A 12 -15.52 -3.13 4.19
N MET A 13 -15.38 -3.08 2.86
CA MET A 13 -16.47 -3.41 1.93
C MET A 13 -16.88 -4.88 2.04
N LYS A 14 -15.95 -5.81 2.25
CA LYS A 14 -16.28 -7.23 2.49
C LYS A 14 -17.12 -7.43 3.75
N GLN A 15 -16.90 -6.64 4.80
CA GLN A 15 -17.66 -6.72 6.06
C GLN A 15 -19.02 -6.01 5.95
N GLN A 16 -19.05 -4.82 5.36
CA GLN A 16 -20.22 -3.94 5.36
C GLN A 16 -21.15 -4.17 4.17
N SER A 17 -20.65 -4.69 3.05
CA SER A 17 -21.41 -4.91 1.81
C SER A 17 -20.82 -6.06 0.97
N PRO A 18 -20.98 -7.32 1.41
CA PRO A 18 -20.39 -8.49 0.75
C PRO A 18 -20.77 -8.63 -0.73
N GLU A 19 -21.97 -8.22 -1.13
CA GLU A 19 -22.44 -8.26 -2.52
C GLU A 19 -21.66 -7.29 -3.42
N GLN A 20 -21.37 -6.08 -2.91
CA GLN A 20 -20.58 -5.08 -3.62
C GLN A 20 -19.12 -5.51 -3.72
N TYR A 21 -18.59 -6.10 -2.64
CA TYR A 21 -17.27 -6.72 -2.64
C TYR A 21 -17.16 -7.82 -3.70
N ALA A 22 -18.10 -8.77 -3.73
CA ALA A 22 -18.11 -9.84 -4.73
C ALA A 22 -18.20 -9.31 -6.17
N ARG A 23 -18.96 -8.23 -6.39
CA ARG A 23 -19.02 -7.56 -7.69
C ARG A 23 -17.67 -6.96 -8.09
N VAL A 24 -17.01 -6.22 -7.21
CA VAL A 24 -15.71 -5.61 -7.48
C VAL A 24 -14.64 -6.68 -7.73
N VAL A 25 -14.59 -7.72 -6.91
CA VAL A 25 -13.67 -8.85 -7.07
C VAL A 25 -13.86 -9.51 -8.43
N ARG A 26 -15.10 -9.76 -8.83
CA ARG A 26 -15.39 -10.37 -10.14
C ARG A 26 -15.05 -9.43 -11.29
N ASP A 27 -15.50 -8.17 -11.24
CA ASP A 27 -15.38 -7.22 -12.34
C ASP A 27 -13.90 -6.85 -12.61
N HIS A 28 -13.06 -6.87 -11.57
CA HIS A 28 -11.62 -6.61 -11.66
C HIS A 28 -10.75 -7.88 -11.61
N THR A 29 -11.37 -9.06 -11.56
CA THR A 29 -10.67 -10.37 -11.48
C THR A 29 -9.65 -10.43 -10.33
N LEU A 30 -9.99 -9.84 -9.19
CA LEU A 30 -9.10 -9.78 -8.03
C LEU A 30 -9.10 -11.11 -7.28
N ASN A 31 -7.95 -11.49 -6.73
CA ASN A 31 -7.84 -12.57 -5.77
C ASN A 31 -7.62 -12.02 -4.35
N GLU A 32 -8.10 -12.75 -3.33
CA GLU A 32 -7.81 -12.47 -1.93
C GLU A 32 -6.32 -12.51 -1.61
N ASP A 33 -5.57 -13.36 -2.30
CA ASP A 33 -4.11 -13.45 -2.16
C ASP A 33 -3.41 -12.16 -2.61
N GLU A 34 -3.91 -11.51 -3.67
CA GLU A 34 -3.37 -10.22 -4.14
C GLU A 34 -3.65 -9.10 -3.12
N ILE A 35 -4.85 -9.09 -2.52
CA ILE A 35 -5.20 -8.12 -1.47
C ILE A 35 -4.26 -8.29 -0.26
N LEU A 36 -3.98 -9.53 0.12
CA LEU A 36 -3.03 -9.84 1.19
C LEU A 36 -1.60 -9.41 0.82
N GLU A 37 -1.18 -9.63 -0.42
CA GLU A 37 0.12 -9.18 -0.91
C GLU A 37 0.24 -7.66 -0.86
N TRP A 38 -0.82 -6.92 -1.21
CA TRP A 38 -0.83 -5.46 -1.13
C TRP A 38 -0.66 -4.96 0.31
N GLU A 39 -1.27 -5.63 1.30
CA GLU A 39 -1.04 -5.34 2.72
C GLU A 39 0.43 -5.55 3.08
N GLN A 40 1.00 -6.69 2.72
CA GLN A 40 2.41 -7.02 3.02
C GLN A 40 3.39 -6.05 2.35
N CYS A 41 3.15 -5.70 1.08
CA CYS A 41 3.94 -4.71 0.37
C CYS A 41 3.83 -3.34 1.04
N ALA A 42 2.63 -2.92 1.45
CA ALA A 42 2.45 -1.62 2.09
C ALA A 42 3.13 -1.53 3.47
N GLU A 43 3.16 -2.62 4.23
CA GLU A 43 3.88 -2.70 5.51
C GLU A 43 5.40 -2.77 5.34
N ARG A 44 5.88 -3.35 4.24
CA ARG A 44 7.32 -3.46 3.93
C ARG A 44 7.87 -2.32 3.09
N MET A 45 7.03 -1.40 2.63
CA MET A 45 7.47 -0.17 1.97
C MET A 45 8.25 0.69 2.97
N TYR A 46 9.57 0.56 2.92
CA TYR A 46 10.50 1.45 3.59
C TYR A 46 10.43 2.82 2.93
N ILE A 47 9.98 3.83 3.68
CA ILE A 47 10.12 5.24 3.28
C ILE A 47 11.31 5.76 4.07
N PRO A 48 12.45 6.06 3.44
CA PRO A 48 13.59 6.64 4.16
C PRO A 48 13.13 7.91 4.88
N TYR A 49 13.41 7.95 6.17
CA TYR A 49 13.24 9.12 7.01
C TYR A 49 14.61 9.47 7.55
N ASP A 50 15.11 10.64 7.17
CA ASP A 50 16.37 11.14 7.69
C ASP A 50 16.06 11.90 9.00
N GLU A 51 16.37 11.28 10.14
CA GLU A 51 16.18 11.88 11.47
C GLU A 51 17.11 13.08 11.71
N THR A 52 18.19 13.23 10.94
CA THR A 52 19.18 14.31 11.09
C THR A 52 18.67 15.60 10.45
N PHE A 53 18.04 15.50 9.28
CA PHE A 53 17.48 16.64 8.56
C PHE A 53 15.96 16.81 8.74
N GLY A 54 15.28 15.83 9.35
CA GLY A 54 13.83 15.85 9.60
C GLY A 54 13.01 15.80 8.31
N ILE A 55 13.58 15.26 7.22
CA ILE A 55 12.95 15.20 5.91
C ILE A 55 12.87 13.77 5.39
N HIS A 56 11.86 13.51 4.57
CA HIS A 56 11.84 12.35 3.70
C HIS A 56 12.59 12.71 2.41
N PRO A 57 13.74 12.09 2.11
CA PRO A 57 14.46 12.34 0.87
C PRO A 57 13.58 11.98 -0.32
N GLN A 58 13.59 12.82 -1.36
CA GLN A 58 12.82 12.55 -2.58
C GLN A 58 13.42 11.43 -3.45
N ASP A 59 14.68 11.06 -3.19
CA ASP A 59 15.43 10.01 -3.89
C ASP A 59 16.38 9.33 -2.90
N GLU A 60 16.55 8.00 -3.01
CA GLU A 60 17.50 7.20 -2.21
C GLU A 60 18.97 7.63 -2.45
N HIS A 61 19.27 8.18 -3.63
CA HIS A 61 20.59 8.69 -4.00
C HIS A 61 20.85 10.13 -3.54
N PHE A 62 19.92 10.76 -2.80
CA PHE A 62 20.13 12.12 -2.28
C PHE A 62 21.36 12.20 -1.37
N LEU A 63 21.66 11.12 -0.64
CA LEU A 63 22.81 11.03 0.28
C LEU A 63 24.13 10.70 -0.42
N GLU A 64 24.13 10.25 -1.68
CA GLU A 64 25.34 9.84 -2.39
C GLU A 64 26.00 10.98 -3.18
N ARG A 65 25.41 12.18 -3.20
CA ARG A 65 25.87 13.30 -4.03
C ARG A 65 26.80 14.31 -3.33
N GLU A 66 27.25 14.02 -2.12
CA GLU A 66 28.25 14.82 -1.39
C GLU A 66 29.53 13.99 -1.12
N MET A 67 30.22 13.57 -2.19
CA MET A 67 31.65 13.25 -2.17
C MET A 67 32.37 13.93 -3.33
#